data_AF-A0A3T0ZC18-F1
#
_entry.id   AF-A0A3T0ZC18-F1
#
_cell.length_a   1.000
_cell.length_b   1.000
_cell.length_c   1.000
_cell.angle_alpha   90.00
_cell.angle_beta   90.00
_cell.angle_gamma   90.00
#
_symmetry.space_group_name_H-M   'P 1'
#
loop_
_entity.id
_entity.type
_entity.pdbx_description
1 polymer ?
#
loop_
_entity_poly.entity_id
_entity_poly.type
_entity_poly.pdbx_seq_one_letter_code
_entity_poly.pdbx_strand_id
1 'polypeptide(L)' 'MSRRSNPYRQELRVARSQRKRLQTIKDKITDMSVEWDGLSGGLECDFNMLAEKIEKQLDVLDAQIGDWTKGYGDGREVEW' A
#
# COMPACT_ATOMS: atom_id res chain seq x y z
N MET A 1 17.91 -1.49 -31.05
CA MET A 1 16.96 -2.33 -30.28
C MET A 1 15.83 -1.44 -29.79
N SER A 2 14.61 -1.63 -30.29
CA SER A 2 13.43 -0.88 -29.82
C SER A 2 13.17 -1.27 -28.36
N ARG A 3 13.26 -0.31 -27.43
CA ARG A 3 12.82 -0.50 -26.04
C ARG A 3 11.31 -0.72 -26.09
N ARG A 4 10.87 -1.98 -26.11
CA ARG A 4 9.45 -2.30 -25.94
C ARG A 4 8.98 -1.62 -24.66
N SER A 5 7.96 -0.77 -24.76
CA SER A 5 7.36 -0.12 -23.60
C SER A 5 6.88 -1.21 -22.65
N ASN A 6 7.13 -1.06 -21.34
CA ASN A 6 6.59 -1.96 -20.34
C ASN A 6 5.06 -2.02 -20.50
N PRO A 7 4.46 -3.21 -20.67
CA PRO A 7 3.02 -3.35 -20.88
C PRO A 7 2.19 -2.88 -19.68
N TYR A 8 2.76 -2.89 -18.47
CA TYR A 8 2.09 -2.52 -17.21
C TYR A 8 2.24 -1.05 -16.83
N ARG A 9 2.44 -0.16 -17.82
CA ARG A 9 2.71 1.26 -17.56
C ARG A 9 1.56 1.95 -16.83
N GLN A 10 0.32 1.56 -17.13
CA GLN A 10 -0.87 2.16 -16.54
C GLN A 10 -1.05 1.72 -15.08
N GLU A 11 -0.88 0.43 -14.83
CA GLU A 11 -0.93 -0.23 -13.53
C GLU A 11 0.14 0.36 -12.61
N LEU A 12 1.38 0.48 -13.11
CA LEU A 12 2.48 1.14 -12.37
C LEU A 12 2.15 2.59 -11.99
N ARG A 13 1.50 3.35 -12.89
CA ARG A 13 1.10 4.73 -12.59
C ARG A 13 0.06 4.76 -11.47
N VAL A 14 -0.93 3.89 -11.55
CA VAL A 14 -2.01 3.81 -10.57
C VAL A 14 -1.49 3.35 -9.21
N ALA A 15 -0.75 2.24 -9.15
CA ALA A 15 -0.25 1.70 -7.89
C ALA A 15 0.75 2.62 -7.20
N ARG A 16 1.65 3.31 -7.92
CA ARG A 16 2.53 4.31 -7.31
C ARG A 16 1.75 5.48 -6.70
N SER A 17 0.70 5.93 -7.39
CA SER A 17 -0.19 6.98 -6.88
C SER A 17 -0.94 6.51 -5.62
N GLN A 18 -1.50 5.30 -5.65
CA GLN A 18 -2.20 4.70 -4.52
C GLN A 18 -1.28 4.48 -3.32
N ARG A 19 -0.09 3.90 -3.55
CA ARG A 19 0.92 3.69 -2.50
C ARG A 19 1.27 5.00 -1.80
N LYS A 20 1.52 6.07 -2.56
CA LYS A 20 1.82 7.38 -1.97
C LYS A 20 0.66 7.90 -1.12
N ARG A 21 -0.58 7.77 -1.60
CA ARG A 21 -1.77 8.22 -0.86
C ARG A 21 -2.00 7.40 0.40
N LEU A 22 -1.87 6.07 0.32
CA LEU A 22 -2.01 5.17 1.46
C LEU A 22 -0.93 5.41 2.51
N GLN A 23 0.31 5.68 2.10
CA GLN A 23 1.36 6.06 3.04
C GLN A 23 0.96 7.31 3.83
N THR A 24 0.51 8.36 3.15
CA THR A 24 0.04 9.58 3.83
C THR A 24 -1.15 9.32 4.76
N ILE A 25 -2.05 8.39 4.40
CA ILE A 25 -3.17 8.03 5.27
C ILE A 25 -2.69 7.24 6.50
N LYS A 26 -1.74 6.31 6.33
CA LYS A 26 -1.09 5.59 7.43
C LYS A 26 -0.46 6.58 8.41
N ASP A 27 0.37 7.50 7.90
CA ASP A 27 1.07 8.49 8.71
C ASP A 27 0.07 9.29 9.58
N LYS A 28 -1.02 9.79 8.97
CA LYS A 28 -2.06 10.52 9.69
C LYS A 28 -2.82 9.68 10.72
N ILE A 29 -3.07 8.41 10.44
CA ILE A 29 -3.74 7.50 11.38
C ILE A 29 -2.83 7.21 12.57
N THR A 30 -1.54 7.02 12.33
CA THR A 30 -0.55 6.88 13.40
C THR A 30 -0.49 8.14 14.24
N ASP A 31 -0.46 9.34 13.62
CA ASP A 31 -0.50 10.61 14.36
C ASP A 31 -1.76 10.72 15.23
N MET A 32 -2.95 10.42 14.67
CA MET A 32 -4.20 10.42 15.42
C MET A 32 -4.22 9.40 16.57
N SER A 33 -3.55 8.25 16.43
CA SER A 33 -3.42 7.28 17.51
C SER A 33 -2.67 7.86 18.70
N VAL A 34 -1.59 8.61 18.45
CA VAL A 34 -0.78 9.25 19.50
C VAL A 34 -1.58 10.32 20.25
N GLU A 35 -2.49 11.01 19.57
CA GLU A 35 -3.40 11.98 20.22
C GLU A 35 -4.29 11.34 21.29
N TRP A 36 -4.54 10.02 21.21
CA TRP A 36 -5.34 9.27 22.19
C TRP A 36 -4.54 8.66 23.33
N ASP A 37 -3.20 8.72 23.29
CA ASP A 37 -2.33 8.22 24.35
C ASP A 37 -2.66 8.92 25.68
N GLY A 38 -2.83 8.12 26.75
CA GLY A 38 -3.24 8.59 28.07
C GLY A 38 -4.70 9.09 28.17
N LEU A 39 -5.45 9.21 27.07
CA LEU A 39 -6.88 9.58 27.07
C LEU A 39 -7.80 8.38 26.87
N SER A 40 -7.48 7.51 25.90
CA SER A 40 -8.28 6.33 25.57
C SER A 40 -7.44 5.26 24.88
N GLY A 41 -6.95 4.29 25.66
CA GLY A 41 -6.19 3.16 25.13
C GLY A 41 -6.98 2.29 24.14
N GLY A 42 -8.32 2.33 24.20
CA GLY A 42 -9.18 1.66 23.21
C GLY A 42 -9.10 2.32 21.83
N LEU A 43 -9.22 3.65 21.77
CA LEU A 43 -9.13 4.38 20.50
C LEU A 43 -7.72 4.36 19.94
N GLU A 44 -6.70 4.51 20.79
CA GLU A 44 -5.30 4.32 20.42
C GLU A 44 -5.10 2.94 19.75
N CYS A 45 -5.57 1.86 20.39
CA CYS A 45 -5.49 0.52 19.83
C CYS A 45 -6.21 0.40 18.46
N ASP A 46 -7.43 0.93 18.35
CA ASP A 46 -8.21 0.88 17.11
C ASP A 46 -7.51 1.60 15.94
N PHE A 47 -6.93 2.78 16.18
CA PHE A 47 -6.17 3.51 15.16
C PHE A 47 -4.86 2.80 14.79
N ASN A 48 -4.13 2.25 15.77
CA ASN A 48 -2.95 1.43 15.50
C ASN A 48 -3.27 0.20 14.65
N MET A 49 -4.34 -0.53 14.97
CA MET A 49 -4.80 -1.67 14.16
C MET A 49 -5.20 -1.27 12.74
N LEU A 50 -5.78 -0.08 12.56
CA LEU A 50 -6.09 0.44 11.24
C LEU A 50 -4.81 0.77 10.45
N ALA A 51 -3.80 1.38 11.10
CA ALA A 51 -2.49 1.64 10.49
C ALA A 51 -1.80 0.35 10.02
N GLU A 52 -1.85 -0.71 10.84
CA GLU A 52 -1.30 -2.03 10.49
C GLU A 52 -1.98 -2.65 9.25
N LYS A 53 -3.31 -2.49 9.12
CA LYS A 53 -4.03 -2.96 7.93
C LYS A 53 -3.60 -2.21 6.67
N ILE A 54 -3.35 -0.91 6.78
CA ILE A 54 -2.86 -0.09 5.65
C ILE A 54 -1.43 -0.50 5.29
N GLU A 55 -0.57 -0.77 6.28
CA GLU A 55 0.78 -1.27 6.05
C GLU A 55 0.79 -2.58 5.25
N LYS A 56 -0.05 -3.55 5.61
CA LYS A 56 -0.20 -4.79 4.82
C LYS A 56 -0.62 -4.51 3.37
N GLN A 57 -1.46 -3.50 3.14
CA GLN A 57 -1.86 -3.11 1.79
C GLN A 57 -0.73 -2.41 1.02
N LEU A 58 0.13 -1.66 1.70
CA LEU A 58 1.33 -1.06 1.10
C LEU A 58 2.31 -2.15 0.63
N ASP A 59 2.50 -3.21 1.43
CA ASP A 59 3.34 -4.36 1.04
C ASP A 59 2.83 -5.04 -0.23
N VAL A 60 1.51 -5.22 -0.35
CA VAL A 60 0.87 -5.77 -1.56
C VAL A 60 1.15 -4.88 -2.78
N LEU A 61 1.00 -3.56 -2.63
CA LEU A 61 1.30 -2.62 -3.72
C LEU A 61 2.79 -2.63 -4.09
N ASP A 62 3.69 -2.76 -3.12
CA ASP A 62 5.12 -2.83 -3.37
C ASP A 62 5.52 -4.12 -4.11
N ALA A 63 4.90 -5.25 -3.77
CA ALA A 63 5.04 -6.49 -4.53
C ALA A 63 4.55 -6.32 -5.98
N GLN A 64 3.33 -5.83 -6.18
CA GLN A 64 2.75 -5.62 -7.52
C GLN A 64 3.57 -4.64 -8.36
N ILE A 65 4.03 -3.53 -7.78
CA ILE A 65 4.93 -2.57 -8.45
C ILE A 65 6.23 -3.27 -8.86
N GLY A 66 6.79 -4.12 -8.00
CA GLY A 66 7.99 -4.90 -8.29
C GLY A 66 7.81 -5.82 -9.49
N ASP A 67 6.71 -6.57 -9.52
CA ASP A 67 6.39 -7.53 -10.59
C ASP A 67 6.16 -6.81 -11.92
N TRP A 68 5.28 -5.79 -11.91
CA TRP A 68 5.00 -5.00 -13.11
C TRP A 68 6.21 -4.26 -13.62
N THR A 69 7.11 -3.77 -12.76
CA THR A 69 8.36 -3.11 -13.19
C THR A 69 9.26 -4.06 -13.98
N LYS A 70 9.28 -5.35 -13.60
CA LYS A 70 10.03 -6.41 -14.31
C LYS A 70 9.31 -6.93 -15.55
N GLY A 71 8.07 -6.53 -15.76
CA GLY A 71 7.24 -7.02 -16.87
C GLY A 71 6.56 -8.35 -16.57
N TYR A 72 6.44 -8.74 -15.30
CA TYR A 72 5.61 -9.85 -14.87
C TYR A 72 4.24 -9.31 -14.47
N GLY A 73 3.18 -9.89 -15.04
CA GLY A 73 1.80 -9.57 -14.66
C GLY A 73 1.48 -10.09 -13.26
N ASP A 74 0.23 -9.90 -12.84
CA ASP A 74 -0.24 -10.54 -11.60
C ASP A 74 -0.31 -12.06 -11.85
N GLY A 75 0.79 -12.77 -11.58
CA GLY A 75 0.92 -14.22 -11.73
C GLY A 75 0.10 -15.00 -10.70
N ARG A 76 -0.82 -14.34 -10.00
CA ARG A 76 -1.82 -14.96 -9.15
C ARG A 76 -3.17 -14.96 -9.87
N GLU A 77 -3.29 -15.81 -10.88
CA GLU A 77 -4.52 -16.60 -10.96
C GLU A 77 -4.50 -17.47 -9.70
N VAL A 78 -5.12 -16.97 -8.63
CA VAL A 78 -5.43 -17.81 -7.48
C VAL A 78 -6.46 -18.80 -8.01
N GLU A 79 -6.01 -20.03 -8.32
CA GLU A 79 -6.91 -21.15 -8.51
C GLU A 79 -7.79 -21.25 -7.26
N TRP A 80 -9.10 -21.06 -7.46
CA TRP A 80 -10.13 -21.27 -6.45
C TRP A 80 -10.45 -22.75 -6.30
#